data_AF-A0A1V5Q4X1-F1
#
_entry.id   AF-A0A1V5Q4X1-F1
#
_cell.length_a   1.000
_cell.length_b   1.000
_cell.length_c   1.000
_cell.angle_alpha   90.00
_cell.angle_beta   90.00
_cell.angle_gamma   90.00
#
_symmetry.space_group_name_H-M   'P 1'
#
loop_
_entity.id
_entity.type
_entity.pdbx_description
1 polymer ?
#
loop_
_entity_poly.entity_id
_entity_poly.type
_entity_poly.pdbx_seq_one_letter_code
_entity_poly.pdbx_strand_id
1 'polypeptide(L)'
;MVVGSLFATVMGKPKDRVKVIYLSMLFSLATENYLLAFSRSPVLWGIGQFLGWVFVPVMSTNQNVIMRNTIPERLMGRVYACRNTLQFFTIPIGLTLGGFMVDNVCEPFMRDSNSEVLRSLFGSGKGSGAALMLFILGLAGTTMCLVFGNKLKQYKYSED
;
A
#
# COMPACT_ATOMS: atom_id res chain seq x y z
N MET A 1 4.47 -1.22 -13.70
CA MET A 1 5.29 -2.36 -13.27
C MET A 1 6.65 -2.41 -13.95
N VAL A 2 6.74 -2.39 -15.29
CA VAL A 2 8.03 -2.47 -16.04
C VAL A 2 9.06 -1.42 -15.58
N VAL A 3 8.65 -0.16 -15.44
CA VAL A 3 9.51 0.93 -14.97
C VAL A 3 10.03 0.67 -13.54
N GLY A 4 9.15 0.29 -12.61
CA GLY A 4 9.53 -0.03 -11.24
C GLY A 4 10.46 -1.23 -11.13
N SER A 5 10.28 -2.26 -11.97
CA SER A 5 11.20 -3.40 -12.05
C SER A 5 12.57 -3.02 -12.64
N LEU A 6 12.61 -2.11 -13.63
CA LEU A 6 13.87 -1.60 -14.16
C LEU A 6 14.63 -0.80 -13.08
N PHE A 7 13.93 0.06 -12.34
CA PHE A 7 14.48 0.77 -11.19
C PHE A 7 15.00 -0.17 -10.11
N ALA A 8 14.30 -1.26 -9.82
CA ALA A 8 14.74 -2.27 -8.85
C ALA A 8 16.02 -3.00 -9.30
N THR A 9 16.21 -3.19 -10.60
CA THR A 9 17.41 -3.84 -11.18
C THR A 9 18.61 -2.90 -11.20
N VAL A 10 18.38 -1.60 -11.40
CA VAL A 10 19.44 -0.57 -11.45
C VAL A 10 19.86 -0.11 -10.06
N MET A 11 18.96 -0.12 -9.07
CA MET A 11 19.32 0.11 -7.67
C MET A 11 20.23 -1.02 -7.17
N GLY A 12 21.51 -0.72 -6.95
CA GLY A 12 22.46 -1.64 -6.34
C GLY A 12 21.98 -2.17 -4.97
N LYS A 13 22.54 -3.30 -4.53
CA LYS A 13 22.16 -3.99 -3.27
C LYS A 13 22.01 -2.98 -2.12
N PRO A 14 20.79 -2.78 -1.57
CA PRO A 14 20.63 -1.91 -0.43
C PRO A 14 21.29 -2.54 0.81
N LYS A 15 22.02 -1.72 1.58
CA LYS A 15 22.66 -2.12 2.85
C LYS A 15 21.67 -2.62 3.91
N ASP A 16 20.39 -2.27 3.80
CA ASP A 16 19.33 -2.69 4.73
C ASP A 16 18.02 -2.93 3.96
N ARG A 17 17.86 -4.16 3.47
CA ARG A 17 16.72 -4.54 2.60
C ARG A 17 15.38 -4.43 3.32
N VAL A 18 15.36 -4.67 4.63
CA VAL A 18 14.16 -4.56 5.46
C VAL A 18 13.70 -3.11 5.56
N LYS A 19 14.64 -2.18 5.75
CA LYS A 19 14.36 -0.75 5.78
C LYS A 19 13.83 -0.23 4.43
N VAL A 20 14.39 -0.70 3.31
CA VAL A 20 13.91 -0.34 1.96
C VAL A 20 12.51 -0.89 1.68
N ILE A 21 12.19 -2.11 2.13
CA ILE A 21 10.84 -2.69 2.00
C ILE A 21 9.82 -1.83 2.76
N TYR A 22 10.09 -1.51 4.02
CA TYR A 22 9.16 -0.71 4.82
C TYR A 22 9.04 0.74 4.32
N LEU A 23 10.14 1.41 3.97
CA LEU A 23 10.08 2.78 3.45
C LEU A 23 9.37 2.85 2.09
N SER A 24 9.63 1.90 1.20
CA SER A 24 8.96 1.85 -0.10
C SER A 24 7.47 1.56 0.05
N MET A 25 7.09 0.67 0.99
CA MET A 25 5.69 0.40 1.33
C MET A 25 5.00 1.62 1.96
N LEU A 26 5.65 2.31 2.89
CA LEU A 26 5.11 3.53 3.49
C LEU A 26 4.93 4.64 2.45
N PHE A 27 5.93 4.85 1.59
CA PHE A 27 5.85 5.89 0.56
C PHE A 27 4.80 5.55 -0.49
N SER A 28 4.68 4.29 -0.88
CA SER A 28 3.64 3.80 -1.80
C SER A 28 2.25 4.01 -1.21
N LEU A 29 1.97 3.43 -0.03
CA LEU A 29 0.63 3.47 0.56
C LEU A 29 0.24 4.88 0.97
N ALA A 30 1.13 5.64 1.61
CA ALA A 30 0.81 6.99 2.04
C ALA A 30 0.61 7.91 0.83
N THR A 31 1.55 7.95 -0.10
CA THR A 31 1.48 8.88 -1.23
C THR A 31 0.27 8.57 -2.10
N GLU A 32 0.01 7.30 -2.43
CA GLU A 32 -1.14 6.91 -3.27
C GLU A 32 -2.47 7.22 -2.57
N ASN A 33 -2.68 6.75 -1.33
CA ASN A 33 -3.97 6.91 -0.65
C ASN A 33 -4.27 8.38 -0.31
N TYR A 34 -3.27 9.16 0.14
CA TYR A 34 -3.48 10.57 0.42
C TYR A 34 -3.63 11.41 -0.87
N LEU A 35 -2.86 11.15 -1.93
CA LEU A 35 -3.10 11.85 -3.21
C LEU A 35 -4.50 11.56 -3.72
N LEU A 36 -4.95 10.30 -3.71
CA LEU A 36 -6.26 9.94 -4.23
C LEU A 36 -7.39 10.51 -3.35
N ALA A 37 -7.22 10.55 -2.03
CA ALA A 37 -8.21 11.12 -1.12
C ALA A 37 -8.41 12.63 -1.29
N PHE A 38 -7.34 13.39 -1.55
CA PHE A 38 -7.42 14.85 -1.68
C PHE A 38 -7.50 15.35 -3.11
N SER A 39 -7.17 14.51 -4.09
CA SER A 39 -7.18 14.91 -5.48
C SER A 39 -8.57 14.87 -6.09
N ARG A 40 -8.95 16.01 -6.67
CA ARG A 40 -10.15 16.18 -7.49
C ARG A 40 -9.86 16.19 -8.99
N SER A 41 -8.59 16.04 -9.38
CA SER A 41 -8.15 16.06 -10.78
C SER A 41 -7.74 14.65 -11.23
N PRO A 42 -8.28 14.15 -12.37
CA PRO A 42 -7.88 12.88 -12.95
C PRO A 42 -6.37 12.77 -13.22
N VAL A 43 -5.71 13.90 -13.51
CA VAL A 43 -4.26 13.95 -13.77
C VAL A 43 -3.48 13.63 -12.49
N LEU A 44 -3.87 14.25 -11.38
CA LEU A 44 -3.27 13.99 -10.07
C LEU A 44 -3.56 12.57 -9.58
N TRP A 45 -4.73 12.01 -9.91
CA TRP A 45 -5.02 10.59 -9.70
C TRP A 45 -4.04 9.69 -10.46
N GLY A 46 -3.78 9.98 -11.74
CA GLY A 46 -2.81 9.24 -12.55
C GLY A 46 -1.39 9.30 -11.98
N ILE A 47 -0.96 10.47 -11.49
CA ILE A 47 0.34 10.64 -10.84
C ILE A 47 0.41 9.83 -9.53
N GLY A 48 -0.65 9.87 -8.71
CA GLY A 48 -0.75 9.07 -7.48
C GLY A 48 -0.64 7.58 -7.75
N GLN A 49 -1.37 7.09 -8.76
CA GLN A 49 -1.32 5.69 -9.18
C GLN A 49 0.06 5.29 -9.69
N PHE A 50 0.69 6.16 -10.49
CA PHE A 50 2.04 5.91 -10.99
C PHE A 50 3.05 5.80 -9.85
N LEU A 51 3.01 6.76 -8.91
CA LEU A 51 3.91 6.77 -7.76
C LEU A 51 3.71 5.53 -6.87
N GLY A 52 2.48 5.15 -6.55
CA GLY A 52 2.21 3.93 -5.78
C GLY A 52 2.77 2.68 -6.47
N TRP A 53 2.50 2.52 -7.76
CA TRP A 53 2.85 1.29 -8.49
C TRP A 53 4.32 1.15 -8.87
N VAL A 54 5.11 2.23 -8.84
CA VAL A 54 6.56 2.17 -9.10
C VAL A 54 7.30 1.50 -7.95
N PHE A 55 6.82 1.61 -6.71
CA PHE A 55 7.49 1.04 -5.54
C PHE A 55 7.15 -0.44 -5.31
N VAL A 56 6.01 -0.93 -5.80
CA VAL A 56 5.56 -2.33 -5.62
C VAL A 56 6.57 -3.37 -6.17
N PRO A 57 7.16 -3.21 -7.38
CA PRO A 57 8.19 -4.11 -7.87
C PRO A 57 9.47 -4.09 -7.03
N VAL A 58 9.89 -2.92 -6.54
CA VAL A 58 11.07 -2.78 -5.67
C VAL A 58 10.89 -3.59 -4.38
N MET A 59 9.71 -3.49 -3.77
CA MET A 59 9.34 -4.30 -2.59
C MET A 59 9.36 -5.80 -2.91
N SER A 60 8.70 -6.19 -4.01
CA SER A 60 8.55 -7.60 -4.41
C SER A 60 9.89 -8.26 -4.72
N THR A 61 10.81 -7.54 -5.38
CA THR A 61 12.16 -8.03 -5.67
C THR A 61 12.93 -8.27 -4.37
N ASN A 62 12.96 -7.31 -3.45
CA ASN A 62 13.67 -7.50 -2.18
C ASN A 62 13.08 -8.63 -1.33
N GLN A 63 11.75 -8.76 -1.28
CA GLN A 63 11.07 -9.86 -0.59
C GLN A 63 11.43 -11.22 -1.20
N ASN A 64 11.46 -11.33 -2.53
CA ASN A 64 11.84 -12.57 -3.21
C ASN A 64 13.28 -12.97 -2.96
N VAL A 65 14.22 -12.02 -2.90
CA VAL A 65 15.63 -12.34 -2.59
C VAL A 65 15.77 -12.85 -1.16
N ILE A 66 15.07 -12.24 -0.18
CA ILE A 66 15.08 -12.72 1.21
C ILE A 66 14.50 -14.15 1.28
N MET A 67 13.34 -14.38 0.66
CA MET A 67 12.71 -15.71 0.65
C MET A 67 13.59 -16.77 0.02
N ARG A 68 14.26 -16.46 -1.09
CA ARG A 68 15.21 -17.39 -1.74
C ARG A 68 16.42 -17.70 -0.87
N ASN A 69 16.91 -16.73 -0.09
CA ASN A 69 18.06 -16.95 0.79
C ASN A 69 17.70 -17.71 2.08
N THR A 70 16.45 -17.61 2.54
CA THR A 70 16.02 -18.19 3.82
C THR A 70 15.34 -19.56 3.68
N ILE A 71 14.69 -19.85 2.54
CA ILE A 71 13.85 -21.05 2.38
C ILE A 71 14.61 -22.15 1.61
N PRO A 72 14.67 -23.39 2.14
CA PRO A 72 15.24 -24.53 1.41
C PRO A 72 14.48 -24.81 0.11
N GLU A 73 15.20 -25.11 -0.97
CA GLU A 73 14.63 -25.30 -2.33
C GLU A 73 13.46 -26.30 -2.37
N ARG A 74 13.54 -27.38 -1.58
CA ARG A 74 12.49 -28.41 -1.48
C ARG A 74 11.14 -27.87 -0.98
N LEU A 75 11.15 -26.84 -0.13
CA LEU A 75 9.94 -26.28 0.48
C LEU A 75 9.44 -25.02 -0.24
N MET A 76 10.26 -24.44 -1.10
CA MET A 76 9.98 -23.16 -1.76
C MET A 76 8.63 -23.16 -2.47
N GLY A 77 8.32 -24.18 -3.29
CA GLY A 77 7.03 -24.27 -3.98
C GLY A 77 5.81 -24.27 -3.05
N ARG A 78 5.90 -24.93 -1.88
CA ARG A 78 4.80 -24.99 -0.90
C ARG A 78 4.63 -23.67 -0.16
N VAL A 79 5.73 -23.02 0.22
CA VAL A 79 5.70 -21.72 0.90
C VAL A 79 5.14 -20.64 -0.02
N TYR A 80 5.58 -20.61 -1.29
CA TYR A 80 5.05 -19.68 -2.29
C TYR A 80 3.58 -19.93 -2.61
N ALA A 81 3.14 -21.20 -2.69
CA ALA A 81 1.73 -21.52 -2.90
C ALA A 81 0.86 -20.99 -1.75
N CYS A 82 1.23 -21.26 -0.50
CA CYS A 82 0.51 -20.76 0.67
C CYS A 82 0.42 -19.22 0.69
N ARG A 83 1.54 -18.54 0.40
CA ARG A 83 1.58 -17.07 0.27
C ARG A 83 0.64 -16.56 -0.81
N ASN A 84 0.65 -17.16 -2.00
CA ASN A 84 -0.22 -16.74 -3.09
C ASN A 84 -1.70 -16.96 -2.75
N THR A 85 -2.05 -18.08 -2.12
CA THR A 85 -3.42 -18.33 -1.68
C THR A 85 -3.89 -17.23 -0.72
N LEU A 86 -3.08 -16.89 0.30
CA LEU A 86 -3.42 -15.82 1.23
C LEU A 86 -3.51 -14.45 0.53
N GLN A 87 -2.59 -14.16 -0.40
CA GLN A 87 -2.58 -12.88 -1.12
C GLN A 87 -3.79 -12.71 -2.04
N PHE A 88 -4.18 -13.73 -2.81
CA PHE A 88 -5.32 -13.63 -3.72
C PHE A 88 -6.67 -13.75 -3.00
N PHE A 89 -6.70 -14.41 -1.83
CA PHE A 89 -7.91 -14.52 -1.02
C PHE A 89 -8.31 -13.20 -0.35
N THR A 90 -7.33 -12.35 0.00
CA THR A 90 -7.62 -11.05 0.64
C THR A 90 -8.16 -10.01 -0.34
N ILE A 91 -7.88 -10.13 -1.64
CA ILE A 91 -8.37 -9.20 -2.67
C ILE A 91 -9.91 -9.14 -2.73
N PRO A 92 -10.64 -10.25 -2.94
CA PRO A 92 -12.11 -10.20 -3.03
C PRO A 92 -12.74 -9.72 -1.72
N ILE A 93 -12.19 -10.12 -0.56
CA ILE A 93 -12.66 -9.66 0.74
C ILE A 93 -12.45 -8.14 0.90
N GLY A 94 -11.26 -7.65 0.51
CA GLY A 94 -10.94 -6.22 0.57
C GLY A 94 -11.83 -5.39 -0.36
N LEU A 95 -12.09 -5.86 -1.58
CA LEU A 95 -12.95 -5.17 -2.54
C LEU A 95 -14.41 -5.15 -2.09
N THR A 96 -14.92 -6.26 -1.56
CA THR A 96 -16.31 -6.35 -1.08
C THR A 96 -16.53 -5.51 0.17
N LEU A 97 -15.66 -5.61 1.18
CA LEU A 97 -15.73 -4.80 2.38
C LEU A 97 -15.47 -3.32 2.09
N GLY A 98 -14.51 -3.02 1.22
CA GLY A 98 -14.19 -1.65 0.81
C GLY A 98 -15.37 -0.97 0.12
N GLY A 99 -15.99 -1.63 -0.88
CA GLY A 99 -17.21 -1.13 -1.52
C GLY A 99 -18.36 -0.97 -0.53
N PHE A 100 -18.60 -1.97 0.31
CA PHE A 100 -19.65 -1.90 1.34
C PHE A 100 -19.46 -0.72 2.31
N MET A 101 -18.23 -0.48 2.78
CA MET A 101 -17.92 0.63 3.68
C MET A 101 -18.08 1.98 2.99
N VAL A 102 -17.66 2.11 1.73
CA VAL A 102 -17.85 3.35 0.96
C VAL A 102 -19.33 3.67 0.82
N ASP A 103 -20.12 2.70 0.33
CA ASP A 103 -21.51 2.95 -0.05
C ASP A 103 -22.45 3.07 1.16
N ASN A 104 -22.24 2.27 2.22
CA ASN A 104 -23.18 2.19 3.35
C ASN A 104 -22.73 2.95 4.60
N VAL A 105 -21.46 3.37 4.71
CA VAL A 105 -20.95 4.06 5.90
C VAL A 105 -20.38 5.43 5.54
N CYS A 106 -19.38 5.49 4.66
CA CYS A 106 -18.65 6.72 4.37
C CYS A 106 -19.49 7.72 3.56
N GLU A 107 -20.22 7.25 2.54
CA GLU A 107 -21.07 8.12 1.72
C GLU A 107 -22.29 8.68 2.49
N PRO A 108 -23.08 7.92 3.27
CA PRO A 108 -24.13 8.49 4.09
C PRO A 108 -23.57 9.42 5.18
N PHE A 109 -22.43 9.08 5.82
CA PHE A 109 -21.78 9.96 6.78
C PHE A 109 -21.39 11.31 6.17
N MET A 110 -20.82 11.32 4.96
CA MET A 110 -20.48 12.56 4.28
C MET A 110 -21.70 13.36 3.84
N ARG A 111 -22.80 12.69 3.45
CA ARG A 111 -24.07 13.35 3.09
C ARG A 111 -24.72 14.06 4.27
N ASP A 112 -24.72 13.43 5.44
CA ASP A 112 -25.32 13.98 6.66
C ASP A 112 -24.38 14.95 7.40
N SER A 113 -23.09 14.98 7.05
CA SER A 113 -22.13 15.89 7.67
C SER A 113 -22.35 17.34 7.24
N ASN A 114 -22.62 18.22 8.21
CA ASN A 114 -22.68 19.67 8.02
C ASN A 114 -21.32 20.37 8.25
N SER A 115 -20.23 19.61 8.40
CA SER A 115 -18.91 20.19 8.64
C SER A 115 -18.31 20.78 7.36
N GLU A 116 -18.11 22.09 7.33
CA GLU A 116 -17.44 22.79 6.22
C GLU A 116 -16.01 22.27 5.99
N VAL A 117 -15.32 21.82 7.05
CA VAL A 117 -13.96 21.28 6.95
C VAL A 117 -13.94 19.98 6.18
N LEU A 118 -14.83 19.03 6.48
CA LEU A 118 -14.92 17.76 5.76
C LEU A 118 -15.34 17.95 4.30
N ARG A 119 -16.28 18.87 4.04
CA ARG A 119 -16.72 19.19 2.67
C ARG A 119 -15.63 19.89 1.87
N SER A 120 -14.81 20.73 2.52
CA SER A 120 -13.66 21.38 1.89
C SER A 120 -12.55 20.37 1.55
N LEU A 121 -12.30 19.38 2.41
CA LEU A 121 -11.27 18.35 2.19
C LEU A 121 -11.73 17.28 1.20
N PHE A 122 -12.84 16.59 1.46
CA PHE A 122 -13.27 15.40 0.70
C PHE A 122 -14.33 15.70 -0.36
N GLY A 123 -14.88 16.91 -0.38
CA GLY A 123 -15.95 17.32 -1.29
C GLY A 123 -17.34 17.03 -0.74
N SER A 124 -18.36 17.54 -1.42
CA SER A 124 -19.78 17.40 -1.04
C SER A 124 -20.62 16.58 -2.03
N GLY A 125 -20.00 16.09 -3.11
CA GLY A 125 -20.67 15.34 -4.18
C GLY A 125 -20.53 13.83 -4.05
N LYS A 126 -21.04 13.12 -5.07
CA LYS A 126 -20.86 11.68 -5.26
C LYS A 126 -19.36 11.35 -5.34
N GLY A 127 -18.91 10.36 -4.57
CA GLY A 127 -17.49 9.99 -4.45
C GLY A 127 -16.76 10.60 -3.24
N SER A 128 -17.38 11.52 -2.48
CA SER A 128 -16.80 12.02 -1.21
C SER A 128 -16.63 10.92 -0.16
N GLY A 129 -17.54 9.94 -0.12
CA GLY A 129 -17.41 8.74 0.72
C GLY A 129 -16.19 7.89 0.34
N ALA A 130 -15.87 7.78 -0.95
CA ALA A 130 -14.69 7.05 -1.41
C ALA A 130 -13.40 7.78 -1.02
N ALA A 131 -13.38 9.12 -1.14
CA ALA A 131 -12.25 9.95 -0.70
C ALA A 131 -11.97 9.82 0.81
N LEU A 132 -13.03 9.81 1.63
CA LEU A 132 -12.92 9.58 3.08
C LEU A 132 -12.36 8.18 3.39
N MET A 133 -12.82 7.15 2.68
CA MET A 133 -12.32 5.78 2.87
C MET A 133 -10.83 5.68 2.52
N LEU A 134 -10.42 6.23 1.38
CA LEU A 134 -9.01 6.27 0.97
C LEU A 134 -8.14 7.01 2.00
N PHE A 135 -8.66 8.07 2.61
CA PHE A 135 -7.96 8.75 3.72
C PHE A 135 -7.80 7.86 4.96
N ILE A 136 -8.87 7.15 5.36
CA ILE A 136 -8.82 6.20 6.48
C ILE A 136 -7.83 5.06 6.18
N LEU A 137 -7.81 4.53 4.95
CA LEU A 137 -6.83 3.55 4.50
C LEU A 137 -5.40 4.10 4.54
N GLY A 138 -5.20 5.34 4.10
CA GLY A 138 -3.92 6.03 4.18
C GLY A 138 -3.42 6.14 5.61
N LEU A 139 -4.28 6.54 6.55
CA LEU A 139 -3.98 6.60 7.98
C LEU A 139 -3.63 5.22 8.54
N ALA A 140 -4.52 4.24 8.35
CA ALA A 140 -4.33 2.87 8.84
C ALA A 140 -3.04 2.24 8.28
N GLY A 141 -2.81 2.39 6.97
CA GLY A 141 -1.61 1.92 6.29
C GLY A 141 -0.34 2.60 6.81
N THR A 142 -0.36 3.92 6.99
CA THR A 142 0.79 4.67 7.53
C THR A 142 1.09 4.24 8.97
N THR A 143 0.07 4.10 9.82
CA THR A 143 0.24 3.66 11.21
C THR A 143 0.76 2.23 11.27
N MET A 144 0.20 1.31 10.48
CA MET A 144 0.70 -0.07 10.41
C MET A 144 2.16 -0.10 9.96
N CYS A 145 2.49 0.61 8.89
CA CYS A 145 3.86 0.71 8.42
C CYS A 145 4.76 1.24 9.55
N LEU A 146 4.42 2.35 10.23
CA LEU A 146 5.26 2.90 11.31
C LEU A 146 5.47 1.92 12.47
N VAL A 147 4.41 1.21 12.89
CA VAL A 147 4.48 0.21 13.97
C VAL A 147 5.36 -0.97 13.56
N PHE A 148 5.13 -1.52 12.36
CA PHE A 148 5.96 -2.61 11.83
C PHE A 148 7.39 -2.17 11.58
N GLY A 149 7.61 -0.96 11.07
CA GLY A 149 8.94 -0.37 10.87
C GLY A 149 9.71 -0.22 12.17
N ASN A 150 9.04 0.18 13.26
CA ASN A 150 9.65 0.23 14.59
C ASN A 150 9.98 -1.17 15.14
N LYS A 151 9.14 -2.18 14.90
CA LYS A 151 9.45 -3.57 15.27
C LYS A 151 10.56 -4.19 14.40
N LEU A 152 10.56 -3.92 13.11
CA LEU A 152 11.52 -4.45 12.14
C LEU A 152 12.89 -3.78 12.24
N LYS A 153 12.98 -2.53 12.75
CA LYS A 153 14.26 -1.91 13.14
C LYS A 153 15.06 -2.75 14.13
N GLN A 154 14.41 -3.64 14.89
CA GLN A 154 15.08 -4.57 15.81
C GLN A 154 15.73 -5.75 15.07
N TYR A 155 15.36 -6.02 13.82
CA TYR A 155 15.94 -7.08 12.99
C TYR A 155 16.90 -6.47 11.97
N LYS A 156 18.19 -6.38 12.33
CA LYS A 156 19.25 -6.10 11.36
C LYS A 156 19.55 -7.39 10.59
N TYR A 157 19.20 -7.42 9.30
CA TYR A 157 19.69 -8.45 8.40
C TYR A 157 21.11 -8.07 7.96
N SER A 158 22.13 -8.69 8.56
CA SER A 158 23.51 -8.65 8.08
C SER A 158 23.69 -9.81 7.08
N GLU A 159 24.02 -9.51 5.83
CA GLU A 159 24.63 -10.54 4.96
C GLU A 159 26.06 -10.70 5.48
N ASP A 160 26.31 -11.77 6.23
CA ASP A 160 27.66 -12.35 6.33
C ASP A 160 27.96 -13.17 5.07
#